data_AF-A0A2A9GUM7-F1
#
_entry.id   AF-A0A2A9GUM7-F1
#
_cell.length_a   1.000
_cell.length_b   1.000
_cell.length_c   1.000
_cell.angle_alpha   90.00
_cell.angle_beta   90.00
_cell.angle_gamma   90.00
#
_symmetry.space_group_name_H-M   'P 1'
#
loop_
_entity.id
_entity.type
_entity.pdbx_description
1 polymer ?
#
loop_
_entity_poly.entity_id
_entity_poly.type
_entity_poly.pdbx_seq_one_letter_code
_entity_poly.pdbx_strand_id
1 'polypeptide(L)'
;MAGNAREPARTVTNKVVAVLTAFGRTDGPLSLAEVRRATGLPAATALRLLRELTAGGLLVREDSGSYRASTLLWEIGSRTARRGDIRDAALPYLEDLFIATGQNVQLAVLSGTHALVVEKIHGRDSVAMASLVASRLALHATGVGKVLLAYAGPELFERLVAEGLERFTPNTITDPGRLARALERAREAGVVYQLEERELGLISVAAPVWGPNQRVVAALSVSTRASSTVLRRLTPAVVTAARGVSRALAGPAAAARRGR
;
A
#
# COMPACT_ATOMS: atom_id res chain seq x y z
N MET A 1 -9.56 -15.82 -42.97
CA MET A 1 -10.11 -16.43 -41.74
C MET A 1 -9.16 -16.12 -40.59
N ALA A 2 -9.48 -15.12 -39.77
CA ALA A 2 -8.62 -14.70 -38.65
C ALA A 2 -9.14 -15.33 -37.35
N GLY A 3 -8.27 -16.09 -36.69
CA GLY A 3 -8.53 -16.80 -35.45
C GLY A 3 -8.84 -15.84 -34.31
N ASN A 4 -10.03 -16.00 -33.75
CA ASN A 4 -10.50 -15.32 -32.56
C ASN A 4 -9.78 -15.92 -31.34
N ALA A 5 -8.66 -15.33 -30.93
CA ALA A 5 -8.01 -15.66 -29.67
C ALA A 5 -8.93 -15.18 -28.53
N ARG A 6 -9.85 -16.05 -28.11
CA ARG A 6 -10.70 -15.82 -26.94
C ARG A 6 -9.79 -15.66 -25.74
N GLU A 7 -9.74 -14.45 -25.18
CA GLU A 7 -9.28 -14.25 -23.81
C GLU A 7 -9.96 -15.30 -22.92
N PRO A 8 -9.22 -16.01 -22.06
CA PRO A 8 -9.82 -17.04 -21.20
C PRO A 8 -10.93 -16.40 -20.37
N ALA A 9 -12.15 -16.94 -20.52
CA ALA A 9 -13.32 -16.40 -19.85
C ALA A 9 -13.07 -16.35 -18.34
N ARG A 10 -13.17 -15.15 -17.74
CA ARG A 10 -13.00 -14.98 -16.28
C ARG A 10 -13.89 -16.00 -15.55
N THR A 11 -13.27 -16.81 -14.68
CA THR A 11 -13.97 -17.76 -13.83
C THR A 11 -14.98 -17.04 -12.92
N VAL A 12 -15.97 -17.76 -12.39
CA VAL A 12 -16.94 -17.18 -11.45
C VAL A 12 -16.21 -16.57 -10.24
N THR A 13 -15.20 -17.27 -9.71
CA THR A 13 -14.37 -16.79 -8.61
C THR A 13 -13.68 -15.47 -8.93
N ASN A 14 -13.07 -15.35 -10.11
CA ASN A 14 -12.41 -14.09 -10.53
C ASN A 14 -13.42 -12.93 -10.65
N LYS A 15 -14.65 -13.21 -11.10
CA LYS A 15 -15.71 -12.21 -11.18
C LYS A 15 -16.17 -11.75 -9.79
N VAL A 16 -16.32 -12.69 -8.85
CA VAL A 16 -16.64 -12.38 -7.44
C VAL A 16 -15.56 -11.49 -6.82
N VAL A 17 -14.28 -11.85 -6.98
CA VAL A 17 -13.15 -11.06 -6.50
C VAL A 17 -13.15 -9.66 -7.12
N ALA A 18 -13.41 -9.55 -8.43
CA ALA A 18 -13.49 -8.25 -9.09
C ALA A 18 -14.63 -7.37 -8.53
N VAL A 19 -15.80 -7.94 -8.24
CA VAL A 19 -16.92 -7.21 -7.63
C VAL A 19 -16.57 -6.76 -6.21
N LEU A 20 -16.08 -7.66 -5.36
CA LEU A 20 -15.71 -7.32 -3.97
C LEU A 20 -14.61 -6.25 -3.91
N THR A 21 -13.58 -6.36 -4.75
CA THR A 21 -12.49 -5.38 -4.81
C THR A 21 -12.92 -4.02 -5.36
N ALA A 22 -14.02 -3.92 -6.12
CA ALA A 22 -14.55 -2.65 -6.57
C ALA A 22 -15.02 -1.78 -5.40
N PHE A 23 -15.61 -2.39 -4.36
CA PHE A 23 -16.03 -1.69 -3.14
C PHE A 23 -14.86 -1.23 -2.27
N GLY A 24 -13.66 -1.79 -2.45
CA GLY A 24 -12.44 -1.35 -1.77
C GLY A 24 -11.75 -0.14 -2.41
N ARG A 25 -12.30 0.42 -3.49
CA ARG A 25 -11.72 1.57 -4.22
C ARG A 25 -12.42 2.90 -3.92
N THR A 26 -13.48 2.87 -3.12
CA THR A 26 -14.32 4.03 -2.80
C THR A 26 -14.76 3.96 -1.34
N ASP A 27 -14.89 5.10 -0.68
CA ASP A 27 -15.36 5.16 0.72
C ASP A 27 -16.88 5.02 0.85
N GLY A 28 -17.61 5.00 -0.27
CA GLY A 28 -19.07 5.02 -0.32
C GLY A 28 -19.70 3.81 -1.03
N PRO A 29 -21.05 3.71 -0.99
CA PRO A 29 -21.79 2.67 -1.69
C PRO A 29 -21.65 2.81 -3.21
N LEU A 30 -21.80 1.70 -3.94
CA LEU A 30 -21.75 1.65 -5.40
C LEU A 30 -23.08 1.17 -5.98
N SER A 31 -23.55 1.85 -7.02
CA SER A 31 -24.65 1.41 -7.86
C SER A 31 -24.24 0.27 -8.80
N LEU A 32 -25.22 -0.42 -9.39
CA LEU A 32 -24.97 -1.42 -10.44
C LEU A 32 -24.17 -0.85 -11.62
N ALA A 33 -24.45 0.40 -12.01
CA ALA A 33 -23.74 1.06 -13.11
C ALA A 33 -22.26 1.25 -12.78
N GLU A 34 -21.95 1.64 -11.55
CA GLU A 34 -20.58 1.85 -11.08
C GLU A 34 -19.81 0.54 -10.96
N VAL A 35 -20.43 -0.51 -10.41
CA VAL A 35 -19.83 -1.85 -10.36
C VAL A 35 -19.53 -2.38 -11.76
N ARG A 36 -20.45 -2.20 -12.72
CA ARG A 36 -20.21 -2.60 -14.13
C ARG A 36 -19.04 -1.85 -14.73
N ARG A 37 -18.98 -0.52 -14.54
CA ARG A 37 -17.88 0.31 -15.02
C ARG A 37 -16.54 -0.10 -14.42
N ALA A 38 -16.51 -0.38 -13.12
CA ALA A 38 -15.29 -0.76 -12.40
C ALA A 38 -14.77 -2.17 -12.77
N THR A 39 -15.66 -3.08 -13.15
CA THR A 39 -15.32 -4.51 -13.36
C THR A 39 -15.31 -4.94 -14.83
N GLY A 40 -15.98 -4.20 -15.71
CA GLY A 40 -16.22 -4.55 -17.11
C GLY A 40 -17.27 -5.66 -17.30
N LEU A 41 -18.03 -6.01 -16.25
CA LEU A 41 -18.98 -7.12 -16.32
C LEU A 41 -20.31 -6.73 -17.01
N PRO A 42 -20.94 -7.66 -17.77
CA PRO A 42 -22.29 -7.47 -18.29
C PRO A 42 -23.32 -7.25 -17.16
N ALA A 43 -24.36 -6.47 -17.43
CA ALA A 43 -25.35 -6.07 -16.42
C ALA A 43 -26.00 -7.25 -15.70
N ALA A 44 -26.43 -8.28 -16.44
CA ALA A 44 -27.05 -9.47 -15.86
C ALA A 44 -26.07 -10.24 -14.94
N THR A 45 -24.79 -10.31 -15.31
CA THR A 45 -23.76 -10.97 -14.48
C THR A 45 -23.47 -10.18 -13.22
N ALA A 46 -23.26 -8.86 -13.34
CA ALA A 46 -23.00 -8.00 -12.19
C ALA A 46 -24.18 -8.01 -11.21
N LEU A 47 -25.41 -7.88 -11.71
CA LEU A 47 -26.62 -7.91 -10.87
C LEU A 47 -26.80 -9.25 -10.15
N ARG A 48 -26.56 -10.37 -10.85
CA ARG A 48 -26.61 -11.71 -10.23
C ARG A 48 -25.60 -11.83 -9.10
N LEU A 49 -24.34 -11.45 -9.34
CA LEU A 49 -23.29 -11.50 -8.32
C LEU A 49 -23.58 -10.58 -7.14
N LEU A 50 -24.07 -9.36 -7.37
CA LEU A 50 -24.47 -8.45 -6.30
C LEU A 50 -25.56 -9.06 -5.42
N ARG A 51 -26.58 -9.68 -6.02
CA ARG A 51 -27.64 -10.38 -5.28
C ARG A 51 -27.11 -11.57 -4.48
N GLU A 52 -26.26 -12.39 -5.08
CA GLU A 52 -25.64 -13.54 -4.39
C GLU A 52 -24.76 -13.09 -3.22
N LEU A 53 -23.96 -12.04 -3.41
CA LEU A 53 -23.11 -11.49 -2.35
C LEU A 53 -23.90 -10.79 -1.26
N THR A 54 -25.04 -10.17 -1.58
CA THR A 54 -25.98 -9.66 -0.58
C THR A 54 -26.64 -10.80 0.20
N ALA A 55 -27.11 -11.85 -0.48
CA ALA A 55 -27.72 -13.02 0.16
C ALA A 55 -26.72 -13.76 1.06
N GLY A 56 -25.45 -13.84 0.64
CA GLY A 56 -24.35 -14.39 1.44
C GLY A 56 -23.84 -13.45 2.54
N GLY A 57 -24.47 -12.29 2.74
CA GLY A 57 -24.13 -11.34 3.79
C GLY A 57 -22.83 -10.56 3.59
N LEU A 58 -22.18 -10.66 2.44
CA LEU A 58 -20.94 -9.95 2.12
C LEU A 58 -21.20 -8.50 1.68
N LEU A 59 -22.36 -8.22 1.08
CA LEU A 59 -22.82 -6.89 0.72
C LEU A 59 -24.16 -6.55 1.39
N VAL A 60 -24.44 -5.27 1.55
CA VAL A 60 -25.75 -4.76 1.96
C VAL A 60 -26.31 -3.92 0.83
N ARG A 61 -27.57 -4.15 0.46
CA ARG A 61 -28.29 -3.28 -0.47
C ARG A 61 -28.98 -2.18 0.32
N GLU A 62 -28.73 -0.94 -0.06
CA GLU A 62 -29.35 0.24 0.53
C GLU A 62 -30.71 0.54 -0.11
N ASP A 63 -31.51 1.37 0.56
CA ASP A 63 -32.82 1.83 0.06
C ASP A 63 -32.70 2.58 -1.28
N SER A 64 -31.57 3.27 -1.48
CA SER A 64 -31.20 3.93 -2.73
C SER A 64 -31.03 2.97 -3.91
N GLY A 65 -30.98 1.65 -3.65
CA GLY A 65 -30.67 0.61 -4.62
C GLY A 65 -29.17 0.40 -4.85
N SER A 66 -28.33 1.18 -4.16
CA SER A 66 -26.88 1.04 -4.12
C SER A 66 -26.46 -0.13 -3.21
N TYR A 67 -25.21 -0.54 -3.32
CA TYR A 67 -24.64 -1.63 -2.54
C TYR A 67 -23.47 -1.11 -1.74
N ARG A 68 -23.26 -1.64 -0.54
CA ARG A 68 -22.04 -1.38 0.25
C ARG A 68 -21.45 -2.68 0.78
N ALA A 69 -20.16 -2.65 1.09
CA ALA A 69 -19.51 -3.70 1.85
C ALA A 69 -20.21 -3.86 3.22
N SER A 70 -20.46 -5.11 3.60
CA SER A 70 -20.99 -5.44 4.93
C SER A 70 -19.88 -5.45 5.99
N THR A 71 -20.28 -5.42 7.27
CA THR A 71 -19.37 -5.63 8.40
C THR A 71 -18.73 -7.02 8.39
N LEU A 72 -19.34 -8.02 7.74
CA LEU A 72 -18.76 -9.37 7.65
C LEU A 72 -17.39 -9.37 6.97
N LEU A 73 -17.18 -8.54 5.95
CA LEU A 73 -15.87 -8.40 5.31
C LEU A 73 -14.81 -7.85 6.29
N TRP A 74 -15.21 -6.92 7.16
CA TRP A 74 -14.35 -6.42 8.23
C TRP A 74 -14.10 -7.45 9.33
N GLU A 75 -15.10 -8.25 9.71
CA GLU A 75 -14.95 -9.34 10.68
C GLU A 75 -13.98 -10.42 10.18
N ILE A 76 -14.09 -10.79 8.90
CA ILE A 76 -13.17 -11.75 8.27
C ILE A 76 -11.75 -11.16 8.23
N GLY A 77 -11.62 -9.91 7.81
CA GLY A 77 -10.32 -9.21 7.74
C GLY A 77 -9.68 -9.06 9.13
N SER A 78 -10.44 -8.65 10.14
CA SER A 78 -9.93 -8.43 11.50
C SER A 78 -9.57 -9.73 12.22
N ARG A 79 -10.25 -10.85 11.95
CA ARG A 79 -9.90 -12.16 12.51
C ARG A 79 -8.71 -12.83 11.81
N THR A 80 -8.44 -12.45 10.56
CA THR A 80 -7.27 -12.92 9.81
C THR A 80 -6.03 -12.08 10.06
N ALA A 81 -6.19 -10.85 10.57
CA ALA A 81 -5.11 -10.08 11.17
C ALA A 81 -4.52 -10.88 12.35
N ARG A 82 -3.30 -11.39 12.18
CA ARG A 82 -2.64 -12.22 13.20
C ARG A 82 -2.27 -11.39 14.42
N ARG A 83 -2.28 -11.99 15.61
CA ARG A 83 -1.56 -11.46 16.79
C ARG A 83 -0.10 -11.19 16.41
N GLY A 84 0.39 -9.98 16.69
CA GLY A 84 1.69 -9.51 16.18
C GLY A 84 1.58 -8.83 14.82
N ASP A 85 0.41 -8.27 14.50
CA ASP A 85 0.20 -7.44 13.33
C ASP A 85 1.25 -6.33 13.32
N ILE A 86 1.89 -6.16 12.17
CA ILE A 86 2.85 -5.09 11.94
C ILE A 86 2.25 -3.72 12.22
N ARG A 87 0.94 -3.59 12.02
CA ARG A 87 0.17 -2.40 12.40
C ARG A 87 0.23 -2.14 13.90
N ASP A 88 -0.18 -3.11 14.72
CA ASP A 88 -0.25 -2.97 16.18
C ASP A 88 1.13 -2.72 16.78
N ALA A 89 2.16 -3.42 16.28
CA ALA A 89 3.54 -3.23 16.71
C ALA A 89 4.09 -1.85 16.29
N ALA A 90 3.59 -1.27 15.21
CA ALA A 90 4.08 -0.01 14.68
C ALA A 90 3.37 1.21 15.25
N LEU A 91 2.10 1.10 15.63
CA LEU A 91 1.23 2.23 15.95
C LEU A 91 1.85 3.22 16.95
N PRO A 92 2.43 2.80 18.10
CA PRO A 92 3.05 3.74 19.04
C PRO A 92 4.19 4.55 18.42
N TYR A 93 5.00 3.92 17.56
CA TYR A 93 6.12 4.59 16.89
C TYR A 93 5.66 5.54 15.78
N LEU A 94 4.53 5.24 15.13
CA LEU A 94 3.93 6.12 14.15
C LEU A 94 3.34 7.36 14.84
N GLU A 95 2.70 7.18 16.00
CA GLU A 95 2.15 8.28 16.82
C GLU A 95 3.26 9.21 17.32
N ASP A 96 4.31 8.65 17.92
CA ASP A 96 5.47 9.43 18.38
C ASP A 96 6.11 10.23 17.24
N LEU A 97 6.27 9.59 16.07
CA LEU A 97 6.82 10.25 14.89
C LEU A 97 5.90 11.36 14.36
N PHE A 98 4.58 11.13 14.39
CA PHE A 98 3.61 12.14 14.02
C PHE A 98 3.67 13.34 14.97
N ILE A 99 3.66 13.11 16.28
CA ILE A 99 3.76 14.14 17.31
C ILE A 99 5.07 14.94 17.16
N ALA A 100 6.19 14.26 16.93
CA ALA A 100 7.50 14.90 16.82
C ALA A 100 7.68 15.73 15.54
N THR A 101 6.97 15.39 14.46
CA THR A 101 7.20 16.02 13.14
C THR A 101 6.04 16.90 12.67
N GLY A 102 4.83 16.66 13.16
CA GLY A 102 3.59 17.25 12.65
C GLY A 102 3.29 16.91 11.19
N GLN A 103 4.00 15.94 10.59
CA GLN A 103 3.90 15.58 9.18
C GLN A 103 3.13 14.28 8.97
N ASN A 104 2.67 14.01 7.75
CA ASN A 104 1.98 12.76 7.43
C ASN A 104 2.91 11.56 7.61
N VAL A 105 2.51 10.61 8.46
CA VAL A 105 3.22 9.35 8.66
C VAL A 105 2.41 8.22 8.03
N GLN A 106 3.07 7.33 7.29
CA GLN A 106 2.43 6.14 6.73
C GLN A 106 3.31 4.90 6.89
N LEU A 107 2.64 3.77 7.07
CA LEU A 107 3.22 2.43 7.07
C LEU A 107 2.63 1.64 5.90
N ALA A 108 3.48 0.99 5.12
CA ALA A 108 3.05 0.18 3.99
C ALA A 108 3.76 -1.17 3.92
N VAL A 109 3.06 -2.19 3.43
CA VAL A 109 3.56 -3.54 3.20
C VAL A 109 3.56 -3.87 1.71
N LEU A 110 4.36 -4.84 1.29
CA LEU A 110 4.36 -5.30 -0.09
C LEU A 110 3.11 -6.15 -0.40
N SER A 111 2.42 -5.86 -1.50
CA SER A 111 1.24 -6.58 -1.98
C SER A 111 1.27 -6.74 -3.50
N GLY A 112 1.84 -7.84 -3.98
CA GLY A 112 2.09 -8.08 -5.40
C GLY A 112 3.06 -7.02 -5.95
N THR A 113 2.68 -6.33 -7.04
CA THR A 113 3.45 -5.23 -7.65
C THR A 113 3.14 -3.84 -7.07
N HIS A 114 2.55 -3.78 -5.87
CA HIS A 114 2.12 -2.54 -5.24
C HIS A 114 2.53 -2.53 -3.76
N ALA A 115 2.61 -1.33 -3.17
CA ALA A 115 2.66 -1.17 -1.72
C ALA A 115 1.24 -0.90 -1.19
N LEU A 116 0.83 -1.62 -0.14
CA LEU A 116 -0.46 -1.45 0.52
C LEU A 116 -0.27 -0.63 1.79
N VAL A 117 -0.95 0.51 1.91
CA VAL A 117 -0.96 1.31 3.13
C VAL A 117 -1.76 0.58 4.20
N VAL A 118 -1.09 0.20 5.29
CA VAL A 118 -1.72 -0.50 6.43
C VAL A 118 -2.07 0.44 7.57
N GLU A 119 -1.37 1.57 7.68
CA GLU A 119 -1.67 2.61 8.66
C GLU A 119 -1.23 3.98 8.14
N LYS A 120 -1.99 5.02 8.49
CA LYS A 120 -1.68 6.40 8.13
C LYS A 120 -2.16 7.34 9.24
N ILE A 121 -1.23 8.16 9.75
CA ILE A 121 -1.52 9.21 10.73
C ILE A 121 -1.30 10.56 10.06
N HIS A 122 -2.31 11.42 10.13
CA HIS A 122 -2.27 12.77 9.57
C HIS A 122 -2.99 13.76 10.49
N GLY A 123 -2.56 15.02 10.47
CA GLY A 123 -3.13 16.11 11.25
C GLY A 123 -3.94 17.07 10.40
N ARG A 124 -4.69 17.98 11.03
CA ARG A 124 -5.39 19.08 10.31
C ARG A 124 -4.43 19.95 9.51
N ASP A 125 -3.24 20.21 10.04
CA ASP A 125 -2.22 21.05 9.40
C ASP A 125 -1.25 20.26 8.51
N SER A 126 -1.46 18.94 8.41
CA SER A 126 -0.64 18.09 7.54
C SER A 126 -1.10 18.22 6.10
N VAL A 127 -0.18 17.97 5.17
CA VAL A 127 -0.45 18.00 3.73
C VAL A 127 -1.62 17.08 3.39
N ALA A 128 -2.65 17.63 2.73
CA ALA A 128 -3.71 16.83 2.14
C ALA A 128 -3.11 15.87 1.10
N MET A 129 -3.20 14.58 1.37
CA MET A 129 -2.72 13.50 0.50
C MET A 129 -3.90 12.65 0.06
N ALA A 130 -3.97 12.31 -1.22
CA ALA A 130 -5.04 11.47 -1.77
C ALA A 130 -5.02 10.01 -1.27
N SER A 131 -3.93 9.54 -0.65
CA SER A 131 -3.84 8.18 -0.14
C SER A 131 -4.64 7.99 1.16
N LEU A 132 -5.47 6.96 1.21
CA LEU A 132 -6.17 6.48 2.40
C LEU A 132 -5.56 5.16 2.91
N VAL A 133 -5.92 4.72 4.12
CA VAL A 133 -5.65 3.34 4.56
C VAL A 133 -6.24 2.37 3.51
N ALA A 134 -5.55 1.25 3.27
CA ALA A 134 -5.83 0.30 2.19
C ALA A 134 -5.57 0.80 0.75
N SER A 135 -4.99 2.00 0.57
CA SER A 135 -4.57 2.47 -0.76
C SER A 135 -3.41 1.64 -1.31
N ARG A 136 -3.45 1.41 -2.62
CA ARG A 136 -2.35 0.80 -3.39
C ARG A 136 -1.45 1.90 -3.94
N LEU A 137 -0.18 1.87 -3.56
CA LEU A 137 0.84 2.81 -3.98
C LEU A 137 1.78 2.16 -4.99
N ALA A 138 2.20 2.93 -6.00
CA ALA A 138 3.15 2.50 -7.00
C ALA A 138 4.54 2.27 -6.37
N LEU A 139 5.14 1.11 -6.65
CA LEU A 139 6.45 0.73 -6.10
C LEU A 139 7.58 1.63 -6.62
N HIS A 140 7.54 2.05 -7.87
CA HIS A 140 8.61 2.84 -8.48
C HIS A 140 8.52 4.34 -8.22
N ALA A 141 7.37 4.84 -7.77
CA ALA A 141 7.09 6.29 -7.68
C ALA A 141 6.83 6.80 -6.26
N THR A 142 6.86 5.93 -5.24
CA THR A 142 6.63 6.32 -3.83
C THR A 142 7.82 5.94 -2.95
N GLY A 143 8.05 6.71 -1.88
CA GLY A 143 9.16 6.45 -0.94
C GLY A 143 9.07 5.05 -0.32
N VAL A 144 7.91 4.71 0.27
CA VAL A 144 7.65 3.37 0.83
C VAL A 144 7.71 2.27 -0.23
N GLY A 145 7.19 2.54 -1.44
CA GLY A 145 7.21 1.59 -2.54
C GLY A 145 8.63 1.24 -2.97
N LYS A 146 9.51 2.23 -3.10
CA LYS A 146 10.91 2.03 -3.47
C LYS A 146 11.70 1.33 -2.38
N VAL A 147 11.42 1.61 -1.10
CA VAL A 147 12.00 0.83 0.00
C VAL A 147 11.61 -0.63 -0.17
N LEU A 148 10.32 -0.95 -0.30
CA LEU A 148 9.87 -2.34 -0.45
C LEU A 148 10.48 -3.01 -1.69
N LEU A 149 10.50 -2.32 -2.82
CA LEU A 149 11.07 -2.83 -4.07
C LEU A 149 12.58 -3.08 -3.97
N ALA A 150 13.31 -2.22 -3.24
CA ALA A 150 14.75 -2.40 -3.03
C ALA A 150 15.05 -3.73 -2.33
N TYR A 151 14.18 -4.24 -1.46
CA TYR A 151 14.45 -5.47 -0.69
C TYR A 151 13.61 -6.69 -1.12
N ALA A 152 12.83 -6.59 -2.20
CA ALA A 152 11.91 -7.64 -2.63
C ALA A 152 12.53 -8.75 -3.51
N GLY A 153 13.74 -8.52 -4.04
CA GLY A 153 14.40 -9.45 -4.97
C GLY A 153 14.22 -9.07 -6.46
N PRO A 154 15.01 -9.66 -7.36
CA PRO A 154 15.03 -9.31 -8.78
C PRO A 154 13.72 -9.68 -9.50
N GLU A 155 13.05 -10.76 -9.11
CA GLU A 155 11.85 -11.24 -9.80
C GLU A 155 10.68 -10.25 -9.69
N LEU A 156 10.56 -9.54 -8.56
CA LEU A 156 9.54 -8.50 -8.44
C LEU A 156 9.87 -7.29 -9.32
N PHE A 157 11.14 -6.90 -9.37
CA PHE A 157 11.58 -5.79 -10.20
C PHE A 157 11.29 -6.05 -11.68
N GLU A 158 11.64 -7.24 -12.17
CA GLU A 158 11.36 -7.65 -13.56
C GLU A 158 9.86 -7.64 -13.87
N ARG A 159 9.03 -8.19 -12.98
CA ARG A 159 7.56 -8.15 -13.15
C ARG A 159 7.02 -6.73 -13.21
N LEU A 160 7.46 -5.86 -12.29
CA LEU A 160 7.03 -4.46 -12.26
C LEU A 160 7.43 -3.72 -13.54
N VAL A 161 8.66 -3.95 -14.04
CA VAL A 161 9.13 -3.35 -15.30
C VAL A 161 8.33 -3.85 -16.48
N ALA A 162 7.99 -5.15 -16.52
CA ALA A 162 7.15 -5.74 -17.57
C ALA A 162 5.71 -5.22 -17.56
N GLU A 163 5.14 -4.91 -16.39
CA GLU A 163 3.83 -4.27 -16.25
C GLU A 163 3.84 -2.79 -16.69
N GLY A 164 5.02 -2.17 -16.73
CA GLY A 164 5.23 -0.79 -17.14
C GLY A 164 5.36 0.18 -15.95
N LEU A 165 6.20 1.20 -16.13
CA LEU A 165 6.45 2.22 -15.14
C LEU A 165 5.64 3.48 -15.48
N GLU A 166 4.43 3.58 -14.94
CA GLU A 166 3.52 4.71 -15.16
C GLU A 166 4.20 6.03 -14.76
N ARG A 167 4.06 7.06 -15.60
CA ARG A 167 4.54 8.41 -15.32
C ARG A 167 3.42 9.20 -14.63
N PHE A 168 3.65 9.63 -13.39
CA PHE A 168 2.71 10.48 -12.65
C PHE A 168 3.08 11.97 -12.75
N THR A 169 4.38 12.26 -12.81
CA THR A 169 4.94 13.61 -12.90
C THR A 169 6.17 13.61 -13.81
N PRO A 170 6.72 14.78 -14.18
CA PRO A 170 8.01 14.86 -14.87
C PRO A 170 9.16 14.19 -14.10
N ASN A 171 9.06 14.14 -12.76
CA ASN A 171 10.09 13.60 -11.87
C ASN A 171 10.00 12.08 -11.67
N THR A 172 8.90 11.44 -12.10
CA THR A 172 8.75 9.98 -11.95
C THR A 172 9.87 9.22 -12.68
N ILE A 173 10.56 8.34 -11.96
CA ILE A 173 11.57 7.45 -12.56
C ILE A 173 10.87 6.35 -13.35
N THR A 174 10.91 6.46 -14.68
CA THR A 174 10.28 5.51 -15.63
C THR A 174 11.29 4.70 -16.44
N ASP A 175 12.58 5.01 -16.32
CA ASP A 175 13.67 4.23 -16.92
C ASP A 175 14.10 3.10 -15.95
N PRO A 176 14.04 1.82 -16.34
CA PRO A 176 14.42 0.70 -15.48
C PRO A 176 15.86 0.80 -14.95
N GLY A 177 16.82 1.24 -15.77
CA GLY A 177 18.21 1.39 -15.35
C GLY A 177 18.39 2.47 -14.27
N ARG A 178 17.73 3.62 -14.42
CA ARG A 178 17.69 4.68 -13.39
C ARG A 178 17.00 4.20 -12.12
N LEU A 179 15.92 3.42 -12.23
CA LEU A 179 15.24 2.86 -11.08
C LEU A 179 16.16 1.89 -10.33
N ALA A 180 16.80 0.95 -11.01
CA ALA A 180 17.74 0.00 -10.41
C ALA A 180 18.85 0.73 -9.62
N ARG A 181 19.49 1.73 -10.22
CA ARG A 181 20.51 2.57 -9.53
C ARG A 181 19.94 3.33 -8.33
N ALA A 182 18.69 3.78 -8.40
CA ALA A 182 18.04 4.44 -7.27
C ALA A 182 17.78 3.46 -6.11
N LEU A 183 17.41 2.22 -6.41
CA LEU A 183 17.20 1.16 -5.42
C LEU A 183 18.52 0.69 -4.79
N GLU A 184 19.61 0.63 -5.55
CA GLU A 184 20.96 0.35 -5.02
C GLU A 184 21.38 1.41 -4.00
N ARG A 185 21.29 2.70 -4.37
CA ARG A 185 21.54 3.81 -3.43
C ARG A 185 20.65 3.75 -2.19
N ALA A 186 19.41 3.29 -2.34
CA ALA A 186 18.49 3.13 -1.21
C ALA A 186 18.94 2.02 -0.25
N ARG A 187 19.54 0.93 -0.75
CA ARG A 187 20.12 -0.13 0.07
C ARG A 187 21.36 0.36 0.82
N GLU A 188 22.25 1.08 0.13
CA GLU A 188 23.47 1.63 0.71
C GLU A 188 23.18 2.68 1.80
N ALA A 189 22.26 3.61 1.52
CA ALA A 189 21.91 4.68 2.45
C ALA A 189 20.95 4.21 3.57
N GLY A 190 20.25 3.09 3.38
CA GLY A 190 19.22 2.60 4.30
C GLY A 190 17.96 3.47 4.33
N VAL A 191 17.81 4.43 3.41
CA VAL A 191 16.67 5.35 3.28
C VAL A 191 16.38 5.65 1.82
N VAL A 192 15.11 5.98 1.53
CA VAL A 192 14.68 6.49 0.23
C VAL A 192 14.17 7.90 0.39
N TYR A 193 14.61 8.78 -0.51
CA TYR A 193 13.94 10.05 -0.76
C TYR A 193 13.11 9.94 -2.04
N GLN A 194 11.85 10.35 -1.96
CA GLN A 194 11.00 10.56 -3.12
C GLN A 194 10.74 12.05 -3.23
N LEU A 195 11.03 12.62 -4.40
CA LEU A 195 10.98 14.06 -4.65
C LEU A 195 10.00 14.33 -5.78
N GLU A 196 8.74 14.61 -5.42
CA GLU A 196 7.67 15.01 -6.36
C GLU A 196 7.36 14.00 -7.48
N GLU A 197 7.77 12.75 -7.33
CA GLU A 197 7.58 11.69 -8.32
C GLU A 197 6.15 11.17 -8.47
N ARG A 198 5.32 11.33 -7.43
CA ARG A 198 3.91 10.86 -7.44
C ARG A 198 2.92 12.00 -7.59
N GLU A 199 3.23 13.13 -6.97
CA GLU A 199 2.44 14.36 -6.94
C GLU A 199 3.44 15.53 -6.82
N LEU A 200 3.24 16.60 -7.59
CA LEU A 200 4.07 17.80 -7.50
C LEU A 200 3.87 18.49 -6.14
N GLY A 201 4.95 19.03 -5.58
CA GLY A 201 4.98 19.56 -4.22
C GLY A 201 5.07 18.50 -3.12
N LEU A 202 4.81 17.22 -3.39
CA LEU A 202 4.85 16.17 -2.36
C LEU A 202 6.20 15.45 -2.35
N ILE A 203 6.91 15.57 -1.23
CA ILE A 203 8.17 14.88 -1.00
C ILE A 203 8.10 13.99 0.24
N SER A 204 8.87 12.91 0.25
CA SER A 204 8.88 11.95 1.36
C SER A 204 10.24 11.32 1.61
N VAL A 205 10.46 10.92 2.86
CA VAL A 205 11.60 10.11 3.28
C VAL A 205 11.08 8.83 3.91
N ALA A 206 11.61 7.69 3.47
CA ALA A 206 11.17 6.38 3.88
C ALA A 206 12.34 5.50 4.35
N ALA A 207 12.08 4.62 5.31
CA ALA A 207 13.04 3.67 5.84
C ALA A 207 12.44 2.25 5.92
N PRO A 208 13.26 1.19 5.77
CA PRO A 208 12.83 -0.19 5.88
C PRO A 208 12.49 -0.56 7.33
N VAL A 209 11.40 -1.31 7.48
CA VAL A 209 11.06 -2.01 8.72
C VAL A 209 11.45 -3.48 8.55
N TRP A 210 12.39 -3.92 9.37
CA TRP A 210 12.94 -5.27 9.37
C TRP A 210 12.09 -6.17 10.26
N GLY A 211 11.63 -7.28 9.69
CA GLY A 211 10.99 -8.35 10.43
C GLY A 211 12.02 -9.41 10.86
N PRO A 212 11.52 -10.55 11.38
CA PRO A 212 12.36 -11.70 11.65
C PRO A 212 13.16 -12.14 10.42
N ASN A 213 14.33 -12.76 10.64
CA ASN A 213 15.22 -13.28 9.60
C ASN A 213 15.82 -12.22 8.65
N GLN A 214 15.99 -10.99 9.11
CA GLN A 214 16.59 -9.88 8.33
C GLN A 214 15.87 -9.64 6.99
N ARG A 215 14.55 -9.82 6.96
CA ARG A 215 13.74 -9.48 5.79
C ARG A 215 13.00 -8.17 6.03
N VAL A 216 12.95 -7.31 5.02
CA VAL A 216 12.10 -6.12 5.07
C VAL A 216 10.65 -6.56 4.89
N VAL A 217 9.82 -6.25 5.89
CA VAL A 217 8.40 -6.66 5.95
C VAL A 217 7.45 -5.48 5.78
N ALA A 218 7.93 -4.25 6.02
CA ALA A 218 7.22 -3.02 5.71
C ALA A 218 8.20 -1.88 5.40
N ALA A 219 7.65 -0.75 4.99
CA ALA A 219 8.34 0.52 4.92
C ALA A 219 7.53 1.59 5.64
N LEU A 220 8.24 2.45 6.37
CA LEU A 220 7.68 3.58 7.10
C LEU A 220 8.17 4.86 6.43
N SER A 221 7.30 5.85 6.25
CA SER A 221 7.71 7.15 5.69
C SER A 221 7.02 8.34 6.32
N VAL A 222 7.68 9.50 6.22
CA VAL A 222 7.11 10.82 6.47
C VAL A 222 7.01 11.58 5.16
N SER A 223 5.86 12.22 4.93
CA SER A 223 5.57 13.03 3.73
C SER A 223 5.24 14.47 4.09
N THR A 224 5.76 15.42 3.30
CA THR A 224 5.62 16.86 3.52
C THR A 224 5.59 17.63 2.19
N ARG A 225 5.14 18.90 2.24
CA ARG A 225 5.26 19.90 1.16
C ARG A 225 6.39 20.91 1.43
N ALA A 226 7.16 20.69 2.48
CA ALA A 226 8.31 21.53 2.83
C ALA A 226 9.48 21.32 1.84
N SER A 227 10.55 22.08 2.03
CA SER A 227 11.77 21.95 1.21
C SER A 227 12.51 20.63 1.47
N SER A 228 13.33 20.22 0.51
CA SER A 228 14.19 19.03 0.64
C SER A 228 15.16 19.12 1.82
N THR A 229 15.57 20.33 2.21
CA THR A 229 16.38 20.57 3.42
C THR A 229 15.62 20.17 4.69
N VAL A 230 14.35 20.55 4.80
CA VAL A 230 13.49 20.15 5.94
C VAL A 230 13.30 18.64 5.93
N LEU A 231 13.05 18.05 4.76
CA LEU A 231 12.90 16.59 4.63
C LEU A 231 14.13 15.83 5.14
N ARG A 232 15.35 16.31 4.82
CA ARG A 232 16.59 15.69 5.32
C ARG A 232 16.66 15.73 6.85
N ARG A 233 16.20 16.80 7.51
CA ARG A 233 16.15 16.90 8.98
C ARG A 233 15.19 15.88 9.63
N LEU A 234 14.18 15.41 8.91
CA LEU A 234 13.25 14.37 9.39
C LEU A 234 13.84 12.96 9.31
N THR A 235 14.93 12.76 8.55
CA THR A 235 15.51 11.43 8.29
C THR A 235 15.85 10.66 9.58
N PRO A 236 16.53 11.24 10.58
CA PRO A 236 16.86 10.51 11.81
C PRO A 236 15.61 10.03 12.57
N ALA A 237 14.55 10.83 12.60
CA ALA A 237 13.30 10.46 13.25
C ALA A 237 12.62 9.27 12.54
N VAL A 238 12.56 9.30 11.20
CA VAL A 238 12.00 8.19 10.40
C VAL A 238 12.80 6.89 10.58
N VAL A 239 14.14 6.98 10.53
CA VAL A 239 15.01 5.81 10.74
C VAL A 239 14.85 5.25 12.15
N THR A 240 14.75 6.12 13.16
CA THR A 240 14.59 5.72 14.56
C THR A 240 13.26 5.02 14.78
N ALA A 241 12.17 5.58 14.25
CA ALA A 241 10.85 4.96 14.31
C ALA A 241 10.86 3.58 13.62
N ALA A 242 11.37 3.48 12.38
CA ALA A 242 11.43 2.21 11.65
C ALA A 242 12.24 1.13 12.39
N ARG A 243 13.36 1.51 13.03
CA ARG A 243 14.14 0.61 13.90
C ARG A 243 13.38 0.22 15.17
N GLY A 244 12.63 1.14 15.77
CA GLY A 244 11.73 0.88 16.89
C GLY A 244 10.71 -0.21 16.55
N VAL A 245 9.98 -0.01 15.45
CA VAL A 245 9.04 -1.00 14.90
C VAL A 245 9.74 -2.34 14.65
N SER A 246 10.92 -2.33 14.02
CA SER A 246 11.69 -3.55 13.73
C SER A 246 12.03 -4.34 15.00
N ARG A 247 12.40 -3.65 16.09
CA ARG A 247 12.67 -4.28 17.39
C ARG A 247 11.40 -4.84 18.04
N ALA A 248 10.29 -4.12 17.95
CA ALA A 248 9.00 -4.60 18.47
C ALA A 248 8.57 -5.90 17.76
N LEU A 249 8.79 -5.99 16.45
CA LEU A 249 8.49 -7.18 15.65
C LEU A 249 9.41 -8.38 15.96
N ALA A 250 10.63 -8.15 16.42
CA ALA A 250 11.57 -9.22 16.78
C ALA A 250 11.21 -9.91 18.11
N GLY A 251 10.42 -9.25 18.97
CA GLY A 251 10.07 -9.72 20.30
C GLY A 251 11.27 -9.83 21.27
N PRO A 252 11.04 -10.24 22.54
CA PRO A 252 12.09 -10.39 23.56
C PRO A 252 13.13 -11.49 23.25
N ALA A 253 12.87 -12.38 22.29
CA ALA A 253 13.67 -13.59 22.05
C ALA A 253 15.00 -13.36 21.28
N ALA A 254 15.21 -12.18 20.68
CA ALA A 254 16.45 -11.86 19.97
C ALA A 254 17.64 -11.55 20.90
N ALA A 255 17.39 -11.15 22.15
CA ALA A 255 18.44 -10.87 23.13
C ALA A 255 19.06 -12.14 23.73
N ALA A 256 18.31 -13.23 23.83
CA ALA A 256 18.75 -14.47 24.47
C ALA A 256 19.67 -15.35 23.59
N ARG A 257 19.80 -15.05 22.28
CA ARG A 257 20.62 -15.82 21.33
C ARG A 257 22.00 -15.22 21.04
N ARG A 258 22.33 -14.04 21.57
CA ARG A 258 23.65 -13.40 21.42
C ARG A 258 24.59 -13.65 22.61
N GLY A 259 24.19 -14.50 23.56
CA GLY A 259 24.95 -14.81 24.78
C GLY A 259 25.25 -16.31 24.97
N ARG A 260 25.35 -17.08 23.89
CA ARG A 260 25.85 -18.46 23.92
C ARG A 260 27.01 -18.62 22.95
#